data_AF-A0A356F6Y5-F1
#
_entry.id   AF-A0A356F6Y5-F1
#
_cell.length_a   1.000
_cell.length_b   1.000
_cell.length_c   1.000
_cell.angle_alpha   90.00
_cell.angle_beta   90.00
_cell.angle_gamma   90.00
#
_symmetry.space_group_name_H-M   'P 1'
#
loop_
_entity.id
_entity.type
_entity.pdbx_description
1 polymer ?
#
loop_
_entity_poly.entity_id
_entity_poly.type
_entity_poly.pdbx_seq_one_letter_code
_entity_poly.pdbx_strand_id
1 'polypeptide(L)'
;MLNNFDYSTMQTGDIMVSACQELLEENESSQELWGYVLRIENNSDERIRLLAKDLCITDEKGNSRYLPSLGFNGELPDLEPGECFEFEDTAQLDGAAAVLYGYCKALTTKGKELKIKLPVLSLSSSKNSSACFC
;
A
#
# COMPACT_ATOMS: atom_id res chain seq x y z
N MET A 1 -5.13 -18.06 -14.67
CA MET A 1 -5.27 -16.61 -14.96
C MET A 1 -5.33 -15.95 -13.60
N LEU A 2 -4.35 -15.11 -13.25
CA LEU A 2 -4.36 -14.40 -11.97
C LEU A 2 -5.56 -13.46 -12.01
N ASN A 3 -6.49 -13.62 -11.06
CA ASN A 3 -7.67 -12.77 -10.97
C ASN A 3 -7.21 -11.32 -10.80
N ASN A 4 -7.75 -10.44 -11.65
CA ASN A 4 -7.69 -9.01 -11.45
C ASN A 4 -8.36 -8.70 -10.10
N PHE A 5 -7.58 -8.65 -9.03
CA PHE A 5 -7.91 -7.79 -7.91
C PHE A 5 -8.06 -6.38 -8.50
N ASP A 6 -9.10 -5.65 -8.11
CA ASP A 6 -9.26 -4.24 -8.47
C ASP A 6 -8.20 -3.41 -7.71
N TYR A 7 -6.94 -3.60 -8.09
CA TYR A 7 -5.86 -2.75 -7.64
C TYR A 7 -6.12 -1.35 -8.20
N SER A 8 -6.22 -0.39 -7.29
CA SER A 8 -5.98 1.00 -7.64
C SER A 8 -4.51 1.14 -8.02
N THR A 9 -4.18 1.88 -9.08
CA THR A 9 -2.80 2.05 -9.52
C THR A 9 -2.42 3.52 -9.66
N MET A 10 -1.15 3.83 -9.41
CA MET A 10 -0.57 5.15 -9.57
C MET A 10 0.85 5.03 -10.09
N GLN A 11 1.18 5.84 -11.09
CA GLN A 11 2.52 5.87 -11.68
C GLN A 11 3.23 7.19 -11.33
N THR A 12 4.50 7.10 -10.93
CA THR A 12 5.38 8.26 -10.72
C THR A 12 6.69 8.03 -11.47
N GLY A 13 6.87 8.72 -12.60
CA GLY A 13 7.96 8.37 -13.52
C GLY A 13 7.78 6.94 -14.01
N ASP A 14 8.80 6.11 -13.87
CA ASP A 14 8.78 4.71 -14.28
C ASP A 14 8.50 3.74 -13.12
N ILE A 15 8.12 4.24 -11.95
CA ILE A 15 7.72 3.40 -10.82
C ILE A 15 6.19 3.36 -10.75
N MET A 16 5.63 2.15 -10.73
CA MET A 16 4.20 1.91 -10.58
C MET A 16 3.90 1.38 -9.18
N VAL A 17 2.86 1.91 -8.55
CA VAL A 17 2.35 1.42 -7.26
C VAL A 17 0.91 1.00 -7.44
N SER A 18 0.63 -0.24 -7.08
CA SER A 18 -0.71 -0.84 -7.06
C SER A 18 -1.12 -1.06 -5.60
N ALA A 19 -2.37 -0.78 -5.24
CA ALA A 19 -2.88 -0.99 -3.89
C ALA A 19 -4.30 -1.57 -3.88
N CYS A 20 -4.55 -2.52 -2.98
CA CYS A 20 -5.87 -3.09 -2.73
C CYS A 20 -6.10 -3.34 -1.23
N GLN A 21 -7.36 -3.50 -0.84
CA GLN A 21 -7.72 -3.94 0.51
C GLN A 21 -7.60 -5.46 0.60
N GLU A 22 -7.02 -5.94 1.70
CA GLU A 22 -7.05 -7.35 2.08
C GLU A 22 -8.00 -7.56 3.25
N LEU A 23 -8.87 -8.57 3.16
CA LEU A 23 -9.83 -8.87 4.20
C LEU A 23 -9.18 -9.81 5.23
N LEU A 24 -8.90 -9.30 6.42
CA LEU A 24 -8.44 -10.11 7.54
C LEU A 24 -9.58 -11.03 8.02
N GLU A 25 -9.25 -12.27 8.39
CA GLU A 25 -10.22 -13.18 8.99
C GLU A 25 -10.71 -12.63 10.34
N GLU A 26 -12.04 -12.62 10.54
CA GLU A 26 -12.70 -12.13 11.76
C GLU A 26 -12.22 -12.92 12.98
N ASN A 27 -11.31 -12.33 13.78
CA ASN A 27 -11.03 -12.79 15.13
C ASN A 27 -11.88 -11.94 16.10
N GLU A 28 -12.68 -12.62 16.93
CA GLU A 28 -13.82 -12.09 17.71
C GLU A 28 -13.49 -11.02 18.79
N SER A 29 -12.31 -10.39 18.77
CA SER A 29 -11.93 -9.46 19.85
C SER A 29 -10.97 -8.32 19.48
N SER A 30 -10.53 -8.21 18.23
CA SER A 30 -9.63 -7.13 17.83
C SER A 30 -10.40 -6.04 17.08
N GLN A 31 -10.44 -4.86 17.70
CA GLN A 31 -10.69 -3.53 17.13
C GLN A 31 -10.46 -3.49 15.60
N GLU A 32 -11.39 -2.86 14.88
CA GLU A 32 -11.43 -2.59 13.43
C GLU A 32 -10.03 -2.49 12.76
N LEU A 33 -9.42 -3.65 12.44
CA LEU A 33 -8.13 -3.77 11.74
C LEU A 33 -8.40 -4.04 10.27
N TRP A 34 -7.66 -3.34 9.42
CA TRP A 34 -7.87 -3.34 7.97
C TRP A 34 -6.59 -3.65 7.27
N GLY A 35 -6.56 -4.81 6.59
CA GLY A 35 -5.44 -5.22 5.76
C GLY A 35 -5.41 -4.44 4.46
N TYR A 36 -4.21 -4.11 4.00
CA TYR A 36 -3.98 -3.59 2.67
C TYR A 36 -2.68 -4.14 2.11
N VAL A 37 -2.67 -4.34 0.79
CA VAL A 37 -1.49 -4.78 0.05
C VAL A 37 -1.03 -3.64 -0.85
N LEU A 38 0.26 -3.35 -0.83
CA LEU A 38 0.96 -2.49 -1.77
C LEU A 38 1.87 -3.35 -2.65
N ARG A 39 1.81 -3.14 -3.96
CA ARG A 39 2.74 -3.73 -4.92
C ARG A 39 3.47 -2.60 -5.65
N ILE A 40 4.79 -2.58 -5.53
CA ILE A 40 5.67 -1.53 -6.08
C ILE A 40 6.52 -2.16 -7.18
N GLU A 41 6.40 -1.66 -8.39
CA GLU A 41 7.05 -2.18 -9.60
C GLU A 41 8.06 -1.16 -10.12
N ASN A 42 9.32 -1.57 -10.24
CA ASN A 42 10.37 -0.75 -10.83
C ASN A 42 10.43 -0.98 -12.34
N ASN A 43 9.71 -0.17 -13.12
CA ASN A 43 9.78 -0.22 -14.58
C ASN A 43 10.84 0.72 -15.17
N SER A 44 11.72 1.29 -14.33
CA SER A 44 12.84 2.11 -14.77
C SER A 44 14.02 1.25 -15.22
N ASP A 45 15.05 1.90 -15.78
CA ASP A 45 16.33 1.29 -16.13
C ASP A 45 17.38 1.39 -15.01
N GLU A 46 17.00 1.88 -13.83
CA GLU A 46 17.90 2.05 -12.67
C GLU A 46 17.37 1.30 -11.44
N ARG A 47 18.27 0.67 -10.69
CA ARG A 47 17.95 0.06 -9.40
C ARG A 47 17.53 1.13 -8.40
N ILE A 48 16.48 0.84 -7.63
CA ILE A 48 16.01 1.69 -6.53
C ILE A 48 16.03 0.94 -5.20
N ARG A 49 16.26 1.66 -4.10
CA ARG A 49 16.06 1.17 -2.73
C ARG A 49 14.90 1.88 -2.09
N LEU A 50 13.89 1.14 -1.66
CA LEU A 50 12.78 1.65 -0.88
C LEU A 50 13.25 2.01 0.54
N LEU A 51 12.88 3.21 1.02
CA LEU A 51 13.39 3.77 2.27
C LEU A 51 12.34 3.90 3.37
N ALA A 52 11.14 4.34 3.00
CA ALA A 52 10.08 4.69 3.94
C ALA A 52 8.74 4.82 3.23
N LYS A 53 7.66 4.77 4.01
CA LYS A 53 6.31 5.15 3.59
C LYS A 53 5.76 6.22 4.53
N ASP A 54 5.21 7.29 3.95
CA ASP A 54 4.54 8.37 4.67
C ASP A 54 3.05 8.30 4.27
N LEU A 55 2.27 7.54 5.03
CA LEU A 55 0.85 7.31 4.73
C LEU A 55 -0.05 8.17 5.61
N CYS A 56 -1.19 8.56 5.07
CA CYS A 56 -2.30 9.16 5.80
C CYS A 56 -3.54 8.30 5.59
N ILE A 57 -4.34 8.18 6.64
CA ILE A 57 -5.63 7.52 6.60
C ILE A 57 -6.70 8.46 7.15
N THR A 58 -7.77 8.66 6.38
CA THR A 58 -8.86 9.57 6.74
C THR A 58 -10.18 8.80 6.76
N ASP A 59 -10.88 8.80 7.89
CA ASP A 59 -12.17 8.12 8.06
C ASP A 59 -13.35 8.93 7.48
N GLU A 60 -14.56 8.35 7.47
CA GLU A 60 -15.76 9.01 6.96
C GLU A 60 -16.20 10.26 7.76
N LYS A 61 -15.70 10.41 8.99
CA LYS A 61 -15.97 11.56 9.86
C LYS A 61 -14.94 12.69 9.66
N GLY A 62 -13.95 12.47 8.78
CA GLY A 62 -12.88 13.42 8.49
C GLY A 62 -11.69 13.34 9.46
N ASN A 63 -11.67 12.39 10.39
CA ASN A 63 -10.53 12.22 11.28
C ASN A 63 -9.36 11.63 10.48
N SER A 64 -8.22 12.30 10.53
CA SER A 64 -7.02 11.90 9.78
C SER A 64 -5.91 11.46 10.73
N ARG A 65 -5.28 10.33 10.41
CA ARG A 65 -4.10 9.80 11.12
C ARG A 65 -2.92 9.71 10.17
N TYR A 66 -1.76 10.12 10.65
CA TYR A 66 -0.50 9.98 9.94
C TYR A 66 0.21 8.70 10.41
N LEU A 67 0.64 7.89 9.44
CA LEU A 67 1.27 6.58 9.63
C LEU A 67 2.68 6.60 9.02
N PRO A 68 3.65 7.28 9.66
CA PRO A 68 5.03 7.26 9.21
C PRO A 68 5.67 5.91 9.51
N SER A 69 6.45 5.39 8.57
CA SER A 69 7.18 4.15 8.77
C SER A 69 8.52 4.20 8.02
N LEU A 70 9.58 3.88 8.76
CA LEU A 70 10.89 3.60 8.17
C LEU A 70 10.84 2.19 7.59
N GLY A 71 11.18 2.08 6.31
CA GLY A 71 11.10 0.84 5.58
C GLY A 71 9.69 0.27 5.48
N PHE A 72 9.65 -1.05 5.27
CA PHE A 72 8.45 -1.85 5.05
C PHE A 72 8.53 -3.00 6.06
N ASN A 73 7.98 -2.79 7.27
CA ASN A 73 8.14 -3.66 8.43
C ASN A 73 9.61 -3.89 8.84
N GLY A 74 10.43 -2.84 8.72
CA GLY A 74 11.86 -2.87 9.06
C GLY A 74 12.77 -3.25 7.88
N GLU A 75 12.20 -3.67 6.75
CA GLU A 75 12.96 -3.97 5.54
C GLU A 75 13.16 -2.73 4.66
N LEU A 76 14.28 -2.70 3.94
CA LEU A 76 14.61 -1.68 2.94
C LEU A 76 14.84 -2.36 1.58
N PRO A 77 13.77 -2.78 0.88
CA PRO A 77 13.89 -3.55 -0.36
C PRO A 77 14.69 -2.82 -1.43
N ASP A 78 15.57 -3.56 -2.09
CA ASP A 78 16.20 -3.14 -3.33
C ASP A 78 15.43 -3.76 -4.51
N LEU A 79 15.10 -2.95 -5.51
CA LEU A 79 14.41 -3.39 -6.73
C LEU A 79 15.29 -3.09 -7.93
N GLU A 80 15.77 -4.12 -8.60
CA GLU A 80 16.40 -4.04 -9.91
C GLU A 80 15.36 -3.65 -10.99
N PRO A 81 15.80 -3.19 -12.17
CA PRO A 81 14.91 -2.99 -13.31
C PRO A 81 14.04 -4.21 -13.61
N GLY A 82 12.73 -4.01 -13.63
CA GLY A 82 11.72 -5.05 -13.86
C GLY A 82 11.28 -5.83 -12.62
N GLU A 83 11.88 -5.59 -11.45
CA GLU A 83 11.47 -6.26 -10.21
C GLU A 83 10.27 -5.57 -9.54
N CYS A 84 9.57 -6.36 -8.72
CA CYS A 84 8.46 -5.87 -7.91
C CYS A 84 8.60 -6.33 -6.45
N PHE A 85 8.06 -5.51 -5.55
CA PHE A 85 7.97 -5.81 -4.13
C PHE A 85 6.53 -5.68 -3.65
N GLU A 86 6.07 -6.68 -2.91
CA GLU A 86 4.75 -6.72 -2.30
C GLU A 86 4.87 -6.54 -0.78
N PHE A 87 3.98 -5.73 -0.24
CA PHE A 87 3.96 -5.37 1.17
C PHE A 87 2.53 -5.42 1.69
N GLU A 88 2.33 -6.20 2.75
CA GLU A 88 1.08 -6.30 3.48
C GLU A 88 1.24 -5.65 4.85
N ASP A 89 0.26 -4.84 5.24
CA ASP A 89 0.21 -4.19 6.54
C ASP A 89 -1.24 -3.93 6.95
N THR A 90 -1.43 -3.58 8.21
CA THR A 90 -2.75 -3.32 8.76
C THR A 90 -2.84 -1.91 9.31
N ALA A 91 -4.00 -1.29 9.15
CA ALA A 91 -4.32 -0.02 9.78
C ALA A 91 -5.51 -0.20 10.72
N GLN A 92 -5.43 0.35 11.92
CA GLN A 92 -6.60 0.52 12.78
C GLN A 92 -7.47 1.63 12.22
N LEU A 93 -8.76 1.35 12.04
CA LEU A 93 -9.78 2.35 11.73
C LEU A 93 -10.67 2.60 12.94
N ASP A 94 -11.26 3.80 12.98
CA ASP A 94 -12.19 4.23 14.03
C ASP A 94 -13.62 4.39 13.45
N GLY A 95 -13.84 3.82 12.25
CA GLY A 95 -14.96 4.09 11.37
C GLY A 95 -15.17 2.98 10.35
N ALA A 96 -16.37 2.95 9.77
CA ALA A 96 -16.78 1.89 8.85
C ALA A 96 -16.18 2.01 7.44
N ALA A 97 -15.64 3.19 7.11
CA ALA A 97 -14.96 3.44 5.85
C ALA A 97 -13.79 4.42 6.01
N ALA A 98 -12.76 4.28 5.18
CA ALA A 98 -11.66 5.24 5.15
C ALA A 98 -11.03 5.33 3.77
N VAL A 99 -10.20 6.36 3.59
CA VAL A 99 -9.29 6.47 2.45
C VAL A 99 -7.86 6.48 2.94
N LEU A 100 -7.03 5.62 2.36
CA LEU A 100 -5.58 5.55 2.57
C LEU A 100 -4.86 6.16 1.36
N TYR A 101 -3.91 7.04 1.62
CA TYR A 101 -3.16 7.74 0.58
C TYR A 101 -1.79 8.17 1.12
N GLY A 102 -0.87 8.52 0.23
CA GLY A 102 0.45 8.96 0.63
C GLY A 102 1.50 8.73 -0.44
N TYR A 103 2.72 8.47 0.00
CA TYR A 103 3.83 8.19 -0.91
C TYR A 103 4.89 7.30 -0.24
N CYS A 104 5.62 6.57 -1.07
CA CYS A 104 6.86 5.91 -0.70
C CYS A 104 8.05 6.83 -1.01
N LYS A 105 9.11 6.69 -0.23
CA LYS A 105 10.43 7.28 -0.53
C LYS A 105 11.35 6.19 -1.03
N ALA A 106 12.11 6.47 -2.08
CA ALA A 106 13.14 5.59 -2.57
C ALA A 106 14.42 6.36 -2.89
N LEU A 107 15.55 5.66 -2.96
CA LEU A 107 16.83 6.20 -3.41
C LEU A 107 17.28 5.44 -4.65
N THR A 108 17.71 6.14 -5.69
CA THR A 108 18.36 5.48 -6.83
C THR A 108 19.83 5.20 -6.53
N THR A 109 20.49 4.35 -7.33
CA THR A 109 21.94 4.09 -7.20
C THR A 109 22.81 5.34 -7.28
N LYS A 110 22.35 6.37 -7.99
CA LYS A 110 23.02 7.67 -8.11
C LYS A 110 22.77 8.61 -6.92
N GLY A 111 22.07 8.15 -5.88
CA GLY A 111 21.76 8.93 -4.68
C GLY A 111 20.62 9.93 -4.87
N LYS A 112 19.82 9.82 -5.94
CA LYS A 112 18.64 10.66 -6.15
C LYS A 112 17.48 10.13 -5.31
N GLU A 113 16.85 10.99 -4.52
CA GLU A 113 15.61 10.66 -3.82
C GLU A 113 14.41 10.71 -4.77
N LEU A 114 13.56 9.69 -4.67
CA LEU A 114 12.28 9.59 -5.35
C LEU A 114 11.14 9.68 -4.34
N LYS A 115 10.12 10.47 -4.67
CA LYS A 115 8.86 10.55 -3.94
C LYS A 115 7.75 9.94 -4.80
N ILE A 116 7.44 8.68 -4.55
CA ILE A 116 6.56 7.84 -5.39
C ILE A 116 5.15 7.87 -4.81
N LYS A 117 4.18 8.42 -5.54
CA LYS A 117 2.80 8.54 -5.06
C LYS A 117 2.13 7.17 -4.99
N LEU A 118 1.39 6.93 -3.92
CA LEU A 118 0.42 5.84 -3.86
C LEU A 118 -0.88 6.25 -4.56
N PRO A 119 -1.63 5.29 -5.11
CA PRO A 119 -3.03 5.51 -5.43
C PRO A 119 -3.82 5.79 -4.14
N VAL A 120 -4.96 6.47 -4.28
CA VAL A 120 -5.92 6.57 -3.18
C VAL A 120 -6.66 5.26 -3.08
N LEU A 121 -6.54 4.59 -1.95
CA LEU A 121 -7.20 3.32 -1.67
C LEU A 121 -8.41 3.57 -0.75
N SER A 122 -9.60 3.15 -1.18
CA SER A 122 -10.79 3.13 -0.33
C SER A 122 -10.86 1.84 0.46
N LEU A 123 -11.11 1.94 1.77
CA LEU A 123 -11.27 0.84 2.71
C LEU A 123 -12.72 0.86 3.24
N SER A 124 -13.42 -0.27 3.25
CA SER A 124 -14.82 -0.32 3.73
C SER A 124 -15.26 -1.67 4.29
N SER A 125 -16.11 -1.65 5.34
CA SER A 125 -16.37 -2.83 6.19
C SER A 125 -17.38 -3.76 5.55
N SER A 126 -18.02 -3.23 4.51
CA SER A 126 -18.90 -3.95 3.62
C SER A 126 -18.08 -5.02 2.91
N LYS A 127 -18.24 -6.28 3.34
CA LYS A 127 -17.88 -7.44 2.55
C LYS A 127 -18.58 -7.33 1.20
N ASN A 128 -17.92 -6.82 0.17
CA ASN A 128 -18.23 -7.29 -1.18
C ASN A 128 -17.62 -8.68 -1.27
N SER A 129 -18.37 -9.64 -0.74
CA SER A 129 -18.11 -11.06 -0.84
C SER A 129 -18.08 -11.45 -2.32
N SER A 130 -16.92 -11.37 -2.93
CA SER A 130 -16.57 -12.32 -3.98
C SER A 130 -15.99 -13.51 -3.24
N ALA A 131 -16.86 -14.48 -2.95
CA ALA A 131 -16.46 -15.72 -2.31
C ALA A 131 -15.29 -16.34 -3.08
N CYS A 132 -14.18 -16.55 -2.38
CA CYS A 132 -13.07 -17.35 -2.84
C CYS A 132 -13.57 -18.79 -2.94
N PHE A 133 -13.82 -19.27 -4.16
CA PHE A 133 -13.91 -20.70 -4.42
C PHE A 133 -12.58 -21.12 -5.04
N CYS A 134 -11.91 -22.06 -4.37
CA CYS A 134 -10.70 -22.73 -4.82
C CYS A 134 -10.84 -23.37 -6.20
#